data_AF-A0A7X9CLN8-F1
#
_entry.id   AF-A0A7X9CLN8-F1
#
_cell.length_a   1.000
_cell.length_b   1.000
_cell.length_c   1.000
_cell.angle_alpha   90.00
_cell.angle_beta   90.00
_cell.angle_gamma   90.00
#
_symmetry.space_group_name_H-M   'P 1'
#
loop_
_entity.id
_entity.type
_entity.pdbx_description
1 polymer ?
#
loop_
_entity_poly.entity_id
_entity_poly.type
_entity_poly.pdbx_seq_one_letter_code
_entity_poly.pdbx_strand_id
1 'polypeptide(L)'
;MGNTEIKYKVMLLAYKDIEDRVKNIITKHSVCNIKDETNFKKLLREQTNYQGSGRGFNLNDRISIYLGWFENQIASKLKEGYTLDIIEVHKSYGNTREELLKALDIEYGEDILVLDIQEL
;
A
#
# COMPACT_ATOMS: atom_id res chain seq x y z
N MET A 1 -25.87 9.47 15.57
CA MET A 1 -24.66 8.65 15.36
C MET A 1 -24.39 8.65 13.87
N GLY A 2 -23.43 9.45 13.39
CA GLY A 2 -23.13 9.51 11.97
C GLY A 2 -22.47 8.21 11.53
N ASN A 3 -23.01 7.57 10.50
CA ASN A 3 -22.28 6.53 9.77
C ASN A 3 -21.00 7.19 9.24
N THR A 4 -19.84 6.87 9.82
CA THR A 4 -18.57 7.18 9.19
C THR A 4 -18.52 6.33 7.93
N GLU A 5 -18.91 6.90 6.79
CA GLU A 5 -18.75 6.23 5.50
C GLU A 5 -17.25 6.00 5.30
N ILE A 6 -16.80 4.75 5.46
CA ILE A 6 -15.48 4.30 5.03
C ILE A 6 -15.31 4.74 3.58
N LYS A 7 -14.30 5.56 3.30
CA LYS A 7 -14.05 6.13 1.97
C LYS A 7 -12.99 5.34 1.22
N TYR A 8 -12.03 4.76 1.93
CA TYR A 8 -10.88 4.10 1.36
C TYR A 8 -10.62 2.75 2.01
N LYS A 9 -10.23 1.79 1.18
CA LYS A 9 -9.63 0.53 1.60
C LYS A 9 -8.18 0.53 1.17
N VAL A 10 -7.29 0.14 2.08
CA VAL A 10 -5.85 0.25 1.89
C VAL A 10 -5.25 -1.13 2.07
N MET A 11 -4.44 -1.56 1.12
CA MET A 11 -3.83 -2.88 1.10
C MET A 11 -2.32 -2.75 1.05
N LEU A 12 -1.62 -3.56 1.84
CA LEU A 12 -0.18 -3.76 1.71
C LEU A 12 0.08 -5.03 0.90
N LEU A 13 0.70 -4.87 -0.26
CA LEU A 13 1.08 -5.97 -1.13
C LEU A 13 2.60 -6.14 -1.07
N ALA A 14 3.08 -7.36 -0.85
CA ALA A 14 4.49 -7.71 -1.00
C ALA A 14 4.65 -8.65 -2.20
N TYR A 15 5.71 -8.46 -2.97
CA TYR A 15 6.03 -9.35 -4.08
C TYR A 15 7.53 -9.48 -4.33
N LYS A 16 7.95 -10.62 -4.88
CA LYS A 16 9.33 -10.92 -5.28
C LYS A 16 9.31 -11.73 -6.57
N ASP A 17 10.34 -11.60 -7.40
CA ASP A 17 10.56 -12.45 -8.58
C ASP A 17 9.37 -12.56 -9.57
N ILE A 18 8.52 -11.53 -9.65
CA ILE A 18 7.37 -11.48 -10.58
C ILE A 18 7.75 -10.89 -11.95
N GLU A 19 6.98 -11.25 -12.98
CA GLU A 19 7.11 -10.69 -14.33
C GLU A 19 6.82 -9.18 -14.37
N ASP A 20 7.52 -8.46 -15.26
CA ASP A 20 7.34 -7.01 -15.44
C ASP A 20 5.90 -6.63 -15.77
N ARG A 21 5.16 -7.49 -16.50
CA ARG A 21 3.75 -7.26 -16.81
C ARG A 21 2.90 -7.19 -15.53
N VAL A 22 3.14 -8.10 -14.59
CA VAL A 22 2.41 -8.18 -13.32
C VAL A 22 2.79 -7.02 -12.41
N LYS A 23 4.09 -6.73 -12.33
CA LYS A 23 4.61 -5.55 -11.62
C LYS A 23 4.00 -4.25 -12.12
N ASN A 24 3.85 -4.08 -13.43
CA ASN A 24 3.21 -2.89 -14.03
C ASN A 24 1.73 -2.78 -13.66
N ILE A 25 1.01 -3.89 -13.51
CA ILE A 25 -0.38 -3.88 -13.05
C ILE A 25 -0.46 -3.44 -11.58
N ILE A 26 0.39 -3.98 -10.72
CA ILE A 26 0.44 -3.64 -9.29
C ILE A 26 0.78 -2.16 -9.11
N THR A 27 1.90 -1.72 -9.68
CA THR A 27 2.41 -0.35 -9.52
C THR A 27 1.48 0.71 -10.10
N LYS A 28 0.67 0.39 -11.12
CA LYS A 28 -0.37 1.29 -11.65
C LYS A 28 -1.42 1.69 -10.61
N HIS A 29 -1.66 0.82 -9.64
CA HIS A 29 -2.63 1.04 -8.56
C HIS A 29 -1.98 1.44 -7.23
N SER A 30 -0.65 1.40 -7.17
CA SER A 30 0.11 1.78 -6.00
C SER A 30 0.10 3.29 -5.78
N VAL A 31 -0.10 3.66 -4.52
CA VAL A 31 0.13 5.03 -4.04
C VAL A 31 1.52 5.19 -3.42
N CYS A 32 2.19 4.10 -3.04
CA CYS A 32 3.53 4.13 -2.49
C CYS A 32 4.26 2.80 -2.78
N ASN A 33 5.39 2.89 -3.48
CA ASN A 33 6.26 1.75 -3.80
C ASN A 33 7.52 1.77 -2.92
N ILE A 34 7.78 0.66 -2.24
CA ILE A 34 8.84 0.49 -1.25
C ILE A 34 9.77 -0.63 -1.70
N LYS A 35 10.94 -0.25 -2.23
CA LYS A 35 11.85 -1.19 -2.93
C LYS A 35 12.86 -1.87 -2.02
N ASP A 36 13.30 -1.17 -0.99
CA ASP A 36 14.38 -1.60 -0.10
C ASP A 36 14.34 -0.80 1.22
N GLU A 37 15.13 -1.23 2.20
CA GLU A 37 15.20 -0.55 3.50
C GLU A 37 15.66 0.91 3.42
N THR A 38 16.51 1.25 2.44
CA THR A 38 17.02 2.62 2.29
C THR A 38 15.90 3.54 1.82
N ASN A 39 15.13 3.09 0.84
CA ASN A 39 13.94 3.76 0.36
C ASN A 39 12.89 3.88 1.48
N PHE A 40 12.67 2.83 2.27
CA PHE A 40 11.73 2.87 3.39
C PHE A 40 12.13 3.89 4.47
N LYS A 41 13.39 3.88 4.92
CA LYS A 41 13.90 4.86 5.91
C LYS A 41 13.79 6.30 5.40
N LYS A 42 14.00 6.51 4.09
CA LYS A 42 13.79 7.82 3.47
C LYS A 42 12.33 8.25 3.53
N LEU A 43 11.40 7.36 3.18
CA LEU A 43 9.96 7.62 3.24
C LEU A 43 9.52 7.98 4.67
N LEU A 44 9.94 7.22 5.68
CA LEU A 44 9.66 7.51 7.10
C LEU A 44 10.22 8.88 7.54
N ARG A 45 11.45 9.22 7.10
CA ARG A 45 12.03 10.54 7.40
C ARG A 45 11.24 11.67 6.74
N GLU A 46 10.77 11.48 5.51
CA GLU A 46 9.97 12.47 4.80
C GLU A 46 8.61 12.71 5.47
N GLN A 47 8.02 11.71 6.15
CA GLN A 47 6.83 11.90 6.99
C GLN A 47 7.07 12.92 8.11
N THR A 48 8.20 12.82 8.80
CA THR A 48 8.51 13.70 9.94
C THR A 48 8.68 15.17 9.54
N ASN A 49 8.89 15.43 8.24
CA ASN A 49 9.01 16.79 7.70
C ASN A 49 7.71 17.33 7.12
N TYR A 50 6.63 16.53 7.04
CA TYR A 50 5.35 16.98 6.51
C TYR A 50 4.52 17.64 7.62
N GLN A 51 4.66 18.96 7.77
CA GLN A 51 3.70 19.75 8.55
C GLN A 51 2.43 19.90 7.72
N GLY A 52 1.41 19.09 8.03
CA GLY A 52 0.12 19.08 7.33
C GLY A 52 -0.44 20.48 7.15
N SER A 53 -0.59 20.90 5.90
CA SER A 53 -1.05 22.24 5.52
C SER A 53 -2.57 22.36 5.62
N GLY A 54 -3.12 22.22 6.85
CA GLY A 54 -4.36 22.81 7.37
C GLY A 54 -5.69 22.81 6.60
N ARG A 55 -5.80 22.33 5.35
CA ARG A 55 -7.03 22.48 4.53
C ARG A 55 -7.37 21.32 3.58
N GLY A 56 -6.66 20.21 3.63
CA GLY A 56 -7.08 19.00 2.91
C GLY A 56 -6.23 17.80 3.27
N PHE A 57 -6.88 16.65 3.49
CA PHE A 57 -6.22 15.36 3.74
C PHE A 57 -5.68 14.84 2.41
N ASN A 58 -4.50 15.31 2.02
CA ASN A 58 -3.94 15.05 0.70
C ASN A 58 -3.34 13.63 0.64
N LEU A 59 -2.93 13.18 -0.54
CA LEU A 59 -2.41 11.82 -0.73
C LEU A 59 -1.16 11.54 0.13
N ASN A 60 -0.28 12.52 0.33
CA ASN A 60 0.93 12.35 1.13
C ASN A 60 0.62 12.20 2.62
N ASP A 61 -0.39 12.93 3.12
CA ASP A 61 -0.87 12.77 4.50
C ASP A 61 -1.40 11.34 4.73
N ARG A 62 -2.14 10.80 3.75
CA ARG A 62 -2.66 9.43 3.78
C ARG A 62 -1.56 8.38 3.72
N ILE A 63 -0.63 8.51 2.78
CA ILE A 63 0.53 7.61 2.67
C ILE A 63 1.31 7.56 3.98
N SER A 64 1.50 8.70 4.65
CA SER A 64 2.18 8.76 5.95
C SER A 64 1.48 7.92 7.01
N ILE A 65 0.14 7.96 7.06
CA ILE A 65 -0.66 7.12 7.95
C ILE A 65 -0.52 5.64 7.60
N TYR A 66 -0.60 5.30 6.30
CA TYR A 66 -0.53 3.91 5.84
C TYR A 66 0.82 3.27 6.15
N LEU A 67 1.91 4.01 5.93
CA LEU A 67 3.24 3.59 6.29
C LEU A 67 3.37 3.33 7.80
N GLY A 68 2.72 4.14 8.65
CA GLY A 68 2.68 3.91 10.09
C GLY A 68 1.89 2.65 10.48
N TRP A 69 0.76 2.37 9.80
CA TRP A 69 0.00 1.13 10.03
C TRP A 69 0.80 -0.13 9.67
N PHE A 70 1.57 -0.05 8.60
CA PHE A 70 2.26 -1.19 8.00
C PHE A 70 3.75 -1.29 8.36
N GLU A 71 4.27 -0.39 9.20
CA GLU A 71 5.70 -0.23 9.45
C GLU A 71 6.43 -1.55 9.76
N ASN A 72 5.88 -2.32 10.71
CA ASN A 72 6.46 -3.59 11.14
C ASN A 72 6.45 -4.65 10.01
N GLN A 73 5.37 -4.71 9.24
CA GLN A 73 5.19 -5.68 8.16
C GLN A 73 6.13 -5.37 6.99
N ILE A 74 6.23 -4.08 6.63
CA ILE A 74 7.17 -3.57 5.64
C ILE A 74 8.61 -3.92 6.06
N ALA A 75 9.00 -3.58 7.29
CA ALA A 75 10.34 -3.85 7.79
C ALA A 75 10.70 -5.34 7.81
N SER A 76 9.75 -6.23 8.14
CA SER A 76 9.96 -7.68 8.10
C SER A 76 10.17 -8.18 6.68
N LYS A 77 9.30 -7.79 5.73
CA LYS A 77 9.29 -8.34 4.37
C LYS A 77 10.40 -7.80 3.49
N LEU A 78 10.85 -6.57 3.73
CA LEU A 78 12.06 -6.05 3.07
C LEU A 78 13.31 -6.89 3.41
N LYS A 79 13.42 -7.40 4.65
CA LYS A 79 14.54 -8.29 5.04
C LYS A 79 14.48 -9.66 4.36
N GLU A 80 13.28 -10.10 4.00
CA GLU A 80 13.06 -11.32 3.23
C GLU A 80 13.28 -11.11 1.72
N GLY A 81 13.58 -9.88 1.27
CA GLY A 81 13.88 -9.57 -0.13
C GLY A 81 12.68 -9.17 -0.98
N TYR A 82 11.50 -8.94 -0.38
CA TYR A 82 10.31 -8.50 -1.11
C TYR A 82 10.36 -7.01 -1.43
N THR A 83 9.77 -6.63 -2.56
CA THR A 83 9.30 -5.26 -2.81
C THR A 83 7.88 -5.14 -2.28
N LEU A 84 7.50 -3.96 -1.78
CA LEU A 84 6.15 -3.72 -1.29
C LEU A 84 5.48 -2.54 -2.01
N ASP A 85 4.17 -2.63 -2.16
CA ASP A 85 3.31 -1.55 -2.64
C ASP A 85 2.14 -1.34 -1.68
N ILE A 86 1.85 -0.08 -1.37
CA ILE A 86 0.62 0.32 -0.69
C ILE A 86 -0.38 0.71 -1.76
N ILE A 87 -1.54 0.05 -1.75
CA ILE A 87 -2.60 0.26 -2.73
C ILE A 87 -3.81 0.86 -2.01
N GLU A 88 -4.29 1.99 -2.52
CA GLU A 88 -5.50 2.66 -2.03
C GLU A 88 -6.65 2.45 -3.03
N VAL A 89 -7.76 1.89 -2.55
CA VAL A 89 -8.98 1.69 -3.31
C VAL A 89 -10.08 2.56 -2.72
N HIS A 90 -10.50 3.60 -3.46
CA HIS A 90 -11.66 4.40 -3.07
C HIS A 90 -12.95 3.56 -3.25
N LYS A 91 -13.84 3.60 -2.26
CA LYS A 91 -15.06 2.77 -2.20
C LYS A 91 -15.97 2.91 -3.44
N SER A 92 -16.00 4.09 -4.06
CA SER A 92 -16.76 4.34 -5.30
C SER A 92 -16.27 3.55 -6.52
N TYR A 93 -15.05 3.01 -6.52
CA TYR A 93 -14.55 2.15 -7.59
C TYR A 93 -15.05 0.70 -7.48
N GLY A 94 -15.83 0.36 -6.45
CA GLY A 94 -16.43 -0.96 -6.25
C GLY A 94 -15.42 -2.07 -5.99
N ASN A 95 -15.92 -3.30 -5.83
CA ASN A 95 -15.12 -4.50 -5.54
C ASN A 95 -14.13 -4.87 -6.65
N THR A 96 -14.21 -4.30 -7.85
CA THR A 96 -13.45 -4.77 -9.03
C THR A 96 -11.93 -4.66 -8.86
N ARG A 97 -11.43 -3.63 -8.16
CA ARG A 97 -9.99 -3.50 -7.88
C ARG A 97 -9.53 -4.44 -6.77
N GLU A 98 -10.37 -4.63 -5.76
CA GLU A 98 -10.11 -5.61 -4.70
C GLU A 98 -10.09 -7.04 -5.26
N GLU A 99 -11.07 -7.37 -6.11
CA GLU A 99 -11.16 -8.66 -6.79
C GLU A 99 -9.97 -8.90 -7.72
N LEU A 100 -9.49 -7.87 -8.43
CA LEU A 100 -8.27 -7.97 -9.24
C LEU A 100 -7.06 -8.31 -8.38
N LEU A 101 -6.88 -7.64 -7.25
CA LEU A 101 -5.71 -7.83 -6.39
C LEU A 101 -5.78 -9.16 -5.63
N LYS A 102 -6.97 -9.57 -5.20
CA LYS A 102 -7.21 -10.91 -4.64
C LYS A 102 -7.02 -12.01 -5.69
N ALA A 103 -7.41 -11.77 -6.93
CA ALA A 103 -7.16 -12.71 -8.02
C ALA A 103 -5.65 -12.86 -8.27
N LEU A 104 -4.88 -11.76 -8.21
CA LEU A 104 -3.41 -11.82 -8.31
C LEU A 104 -2.78 -12.59 -7.14
N ASP A 105 -3.27 -12.40 -5.91
CA ASP A 105 -2.83 -13.17 -4.73
C ASP A 105 -3.10 -14.68 -4.90
N ILE A 106 -4.28 -15.05 -5.41
CA ILE A 106 -4.65 -16.45 -5.70
C ILE A 106 -3.83 -17.05 -6.85
N GLU A 107 -3.58 -16.27 -7.91
CA GLU A 107 -2.92 -16.73 -9.12
C GLU A 107 -1.39 -16.83 -8.97
N TYR A 108 -0.79 -15.96 -8.14
CA TYR A 108 0.67 -15.88 -7.95
C TYR A 108 1.15 -16.33 -6.56
N GLY A 109 0.26 -16.72 -5.66
CA GLY A 109 0.55 -17.53 -4.48
C GLY A 109 1.68 -17.02 -3.57
N GLU A 110 2.89 -17.59 -3.70
CA GLU A 110 4.05 -17.26 -2.85
C GLU A 110 4.80 -16.00 -3.31
N ASP A 111 4.60 -15.56 -4.55
CA ASP A 111 5.32 -14.46 -5.17
C ASP A 111 4.61 -13.11 -5.00
N ILE A 112 3.32 -13.13 -4.65
CA ILE A 112 2.50 -11.96 -4.31
C ILE A 112 1.72 -12.29 -3.04
N LEU A 113 1.86 -11.45 -2.02
CA LEU A 113 1.23 -11.61 -0.72
C LEU A 113 0.48 -10.35 -0.33
N VAL A 114 -0.84 -10.44 -0.12
CA VAL A 114 -1.59 -9.40 0.61
C VAL A 114 -1.35 -9.57 2.10
N LEU A 115 -0.60 -8.64 2.70
CA LEU A 115 -0.15 -8.75 4.08
C LEU A 115 -1.20 -8.26 5.09
N ASP A 116 -1.86 -7.15 4.77
CA ASP A 116 -2.87 -6.54 5.63
C ASP A 116 -3.78 -5.59 4.85
N ILE A 117 -4.97 -5.37 5.40
CA ILE A 117 -6.03 -4.55 4.82
C ILE A 117 -6.62 -3.65 5.91
N GLN A 118 -6.57 -2.35 5.69
CA GLN A 118 -7.11 -1.34 6.61
C GLN A 118 -8.18 -0.49 5.92
N GLU A 119 -9.16 -0.02 6.69
CA GLU A 119 -10.28 0.79 6.19
C GLU A 119 -10.25 2.19 6.84
N LEU A 120 -10.43 3.24 6.03
CA LEU A 120 -10.42 4.66 6.43
C LEU A 120 -11.67 5.39 5.97
#